data_AF-A0AAV8UF62-F1
#
_entry.id   AF-A0AAV8UF62-F1
#
_cell.length_a   1.000
_cell.length_b   1.000
_cell.length_c   1.000
_cell.angle_alpha   90.00
_cell.angle_beta   90.00
_cell.angle_gamma   90.00
#
_symmetry.space_group_name_H-M   'P 1'
#
loop_
_entity.id
_entity.type
_entity.pdbx_description
1 polymer ?
#
loop_
_entity_poly.entity_id
_entity_poly.type
_entity_poly.pdbx_seq_one_letter_code
_entity_poly.pdbx_strand_id
1 'polypeptide(L)'
;MGSSAAESVEKEKSSKVKPCFRFFHGTVCVLMFCLGAALLGYSIYLQVQGQGLVPDLDFSSSDNFIWLVLNSAITGIVIGAAMMVTSIVGLIAFNKGCCGVVFGIVYTLVMICILAGLLFIAVVTLLFATDTDGETLQNSARDVWTASVTDPEFTQVTCEIQDNLNCAGFLPGDCDGCYSGNEECSPDQEEVCPSCNPAATNSATGCYDAIVDQYKSFYLPVGIVSTIMAALVVVDIFTIWLV
;
A
#
# COMPACT_ATOMS: atom_id res chain seq x y z
N MET A 1 -30.31 35.53 -37.35
CA MET A 1 -30.88 35.77 -36.01
C MET A 1 -30.81 34.55 -35.06
N GLY A 2 -30.01 33.51 -35.33
CA GLY A 2 -29.91 32.31 -34.47
C GLY A 2 -28.79 32.28 -33.42
N SER A 3 -27.90 33.28 -33.38
CA SER A 3 -26.68 33.23 -32.55
C SER A 3 -26.91 33.50 -31.05
N SER A 4 -27.88 34.36 -30.71
CA SER A 4 -28.07 34.81 -29.33
C SER A 4 -28.72 33.77 -28.42
N ALA A 5 -29.58 32.90 -28.97
CA ALA A 5 -30.28 31.87 -28.20
C ALA A 5 -29.36 30.68 -27.89
N ALA A 6 -28.48 30.30 -28.82
CA ALA A 6 -27.46 29.27 -28.59
C ALA A 6 -26.46 29.71 -27.51
N GLU A 7 -26.01 30.97 -27.55
CA GLU A 7 -25.05 31.51 -26.59
C GLU A 7 -25.63 31.66 -25.17
N SER A 8 -26.93 32.01 -25.05
CA SER A 8 -27.61 32.05 -23.75
C SER A 8 -27.80 30.65 -23.17
N VAL A 9 -28.10 29.64 -24.00
CA VAL A 9 -28.24 28.26 -23.57
C VAL A 9 -26.89 27.67 -23.13
N GLU A 10 -25.79 27.98 -23.82
CA GLU A 10 -24.44 27.56 -23.40
C GLU A 10 -24.00 28.21 -22.09
N LYS A 11 -24.27 29.51 -21.90
CA LYS A 11 -23.96 30.20 -20.64
C LYS A 11 -24.80 29.67 -19.47
N GLU A 12 -26.08 29.37 -19.67
CA GLU A 12 -26.93 28.79 -18.64
C GLU A 12 -26.50 27.36 -18.28
N LYS A 13 -26.11 26.55 -19.27
CA LYS A 13 -25.62 25.18 -19.06
C LYS A 13 -24.26 25.18 -18.35
N SER A 14 -23.35 26.08 -18.76
CA SER A 14 -22.04 26.29 -18.09
C SER A 14 -22.21 26.77 -16.65
N SER A 15 -23.20 27.62 -16.36
CA SER A 15 -23.48 28.14 -15.02
C SER A 15 -23.93 27.05 -14.03
N LYS A 16 -24.62 26.00 -14.49
CA LYS A 16 -25.13 24.90 -13.63
C LYS A 16 -24.13 23.76 -13.44
N VAL A 17 -23.18 23.60 -14.35
CA VAL A 17 -22.20 22.50 -14.32
C VAL A 17 -21.05 22.78 -13.34
N LYS A 18 -20.59 24.03 -13.23
CA LYS A 18 -19.53 24.44 -12.29
C LYS A 18 -19.80 24.13 -10.81
N PRO A 19 -21.00 24.38 -10.24
CA PRO A 19 -21.27 24.02 -8.85
C PRO A 19 -21.31 22.51 -8.62
N CYS A 20 -21.69 21.70 -9.63
CA CYS A 20 -21.71 20.24 -9.52
C CYS A 20 -20.28 19.67 -9.41
N PHE A 21 -19.34 20.16 -10.22
CA PHE A 21 -17.93 19.77 -10.13
C PHE A 21 -17.29 20.20 -8.81
N ARG A 22 -17.59 21.41 -8.32
CA ARG A 22 -17.13 21.86 -7.00
C ARG A 22 -17.64 20.99 -5.87
N PHE A 23 -18.91 20.58 -5.93
CA PHE A 23 -19.49 19.70 -4.94
C PHE A 23 -18.84 18.31 -4.97
N PHE A 24 -18.62 17.74 -6.15
CA PHE A 24 -17.94 16.45 -6.31
C PHE A 24 -16.52 16.50 -5.71
N HIS A 25 -15.68 17.43 -6.16
CA HIS A 25 -14.30 17.56 -5.66
C HIS A 25 -14.25 17.84 -4.16
N GLY A 26 -15.11 18.73 -3.67
CA GLY A 26 -15.23 19.01 -2.25
C GLY A 26 -15.60 17.75 -1.45
N THR A 27 -16.50 16.92 -1.96
CA THR A 27 -16.88 15.65 -1.33
C THR A 27 -15.71 14.68 -1.31
N VAL A 28 -14.98 14.52 -2.42
CA VAL A 28 -13.78 13.66 -2.49
C VAL A 28 -12.74 14.11 -1.48
N CYS A 29 -12.42 15.41 -1.42
CA CYS A 29 -11.45 15.94 -0.47
C CYS A 29 -11.89 15.77 0.98
N VAL A 30 -13.17 15.99 1.31
CA VAL A 30 -13.68 15.76 2.68
C VAL A 30 -13.58 14.28 3.07
N LEU A 31 -13.92 13.36 2.16
CA LEU A 31 -13.79 11.93 2.40
C LEU A 31 -12.32 11.52 2.59
N MET A 32 -11.42 12.00 1.73
CA MET A 32 -9.97 11.76 1.88
C MET A 32 -9.44 12.32 3.19
N PHE A 33 -9.92 13.48 3.63
CA PHE A 33 -9.54 14.07 4.91
C PHE A 33 -10.00 13.20 6.09
N CYS A 34 -11.28 12.79 6.10
CA CYS A 34 -11.83 11.92 7.14
C CYS A 34 -11.12 10.56 7.20
N LEU A 35 -10.84 9.95 6.04
CA LEU A 35 -10.09 8.70 5.94
C LEU A 35 -8.65 8.87 6.43
N GLY A 36 -7.97 9.94 6.01
CA GLY A 36 -6.62 10.27 6.47
C GLY A 36 -6.54 10.49 7.98
N ALA A 37 -7.53 11.19 8.55
CA ALA A 37 -7.62 11.42 10.00
C ALA A 37 -7.90 10.13 10.77
N ALA A 38 -8.78 9.27 10.26
CA ALA A 38 -9.07 7.97 10.86
C ALA A 38 -7.84 7.05 10.82
N LEU A 39 -7.14 6.98 9.68
CA LEU A 39 -5.92 6.20 9.52
C LEU A 39 -4.81 6.70 10.45
N LEU A 40 -4.56 8.01 10.46
CA LEU A 40 -3.60 8.65 11.35
C LEU A 40 -3.90 8.35 12.82
N GLY A 41 -5.16 8.52 13.24
CA GLY A 41 -5.59 8.26 14.61
C GLY A 41 -5.45 6.79 15.02
N TYR A 42 -5.84 5.87 14.13
CA TYR A 42 -5.70 4.43 14.36
C TYR A 42 -4.22 4.01 14.45
N SER A 43 -3.38 4.52 13.57
CA SER A 43 -1.94 4.23 13.58
C SER A 43 -1.22 4.80 14.79
N ILE A 44 -1.56 6.01 15.24
CA ILE A 44 -1.07 6.57 16.52
C ILE A 44 -1.51 5.68 17.69
N TYR A 45 -2.78 5.23 17.70
CA TYR A 45 -3.28 4.33 18.73
C TYR A 45 -2.47 3.03 18.78
N LEU A 46 -2.21 2.38 17.64
CA LEU A 46 -1.39 1.17 17.58
C LEU A 46 0.04 1.41 18.09
N GLN A 47 0.64 2.54 17.73
CA GLN A 47 1.98 2.90 18.20
C GLN A 47 2.03 3.10 19.72
N VAL A 48 1.01 3.74 20.30
CA VAL A 48 0.93 3.97 21.76
C VAL A 48 0.67 2.68 22.53
N GLN A 49 -0.10 1.74 21.96
CA GLN A 49 -0.40 0.45 22.58
C GLN A 49 0.74 -0.58 22.43
N GLY A 50 1.82 -0.25 21.70
CA GLY A 50 2.88 -1.22 21.38
C GLY A 50 2.38 -2.38 20.51
N GLN A 51 1.23 -2.21 19.83
CA GLN A 51 0.61 -3.19 18.93
C GLN A 51 0.91 -2.90 17.45
N GLY A 52 1.99 -2.17 17.17
CA GLY A 52 2.58 -2.20 15.83
C GLY A 52 2.92 -3.65 15.50
N LEU A 53 2.82 -4.03 14.23
CA LEU A 53 3.09 -5.40 13.77
C LEU A 53 4.52 -5.90 14.09
N VAL A 54 5.39 -5.03 14.64
CA VAL A 54 6.66 -5.39 15.27
C VAL A 54 6.76 -4.63 16.61
N PRO A 55 6.69 -5.33 17.77
CA PRO A 55 6.88 -4.71 19.08
C PRO A 55 8.38 -4.51 19.34
N ASP A 56 8.76 -3.29 19.70
CA ASP A 56 10.13 -2.85 20.03
C ASP A 56 11.19 -2.96 18.92
N LEU A 57 11.37 -1.87 18.17
CA LEU A 57 12.63 -1.60 17.48
C LEU A 57 13.17 -0.25 17.97
N ASP A 58 14.29 -0.33 18.68
CA ASP A 58 15.07 0.81 19.14
C ASP A 58 15.58 1.63 17.94
N PHE A 59 15.32 2.93 17.97
CA PHE A 59 15.48 3.87 16.86
C PHE A 59 16.94 4.26 16.56
N SER A 60 17.92 3.44 16.94
CA SER A 60 19.33 3.84 16.95
C SER A 60 20.08 3.64 15.62
N SER A 61 19.54 2.86 14.68
CA SER A 61 20.14 2.65 13.35
C SER A 61 19.21 3.08 12.23
N SER A 62 19.17 4.38 12.01
CA SER A 62 18.60 5.01 10.81
C SER A 62 19.43 4.63 9.59
N ASP A 63 18.94 3.79 8.67
CA ASP A 63 19.41 3.82 7.26
C ASP A 63 18.51 3.14 6.20
N ASN A 64 17.43 2.41 6.53
CA ASN A 64 16.65 1.67 5.52
C ASN A 64 15.19 2.15 5.36
N PHE A 65 14.82 2.59 4.16
CA PHE A 65 13.43 2.89 3.73
C PHE A 65 12.48 1.70 3.91
N ILE A 66 13.00 0.48 3.77
CA ILE A 66 12.24 -0.77 3.96
C ILE A 66 11.74 -0.90 5.41
N TRP A 67 12.50 -0.42 6.40
CA TRP A 67 12.12 -0.43 7.81
C TRP A 67 10.89 0.47 8.08
N LEU A 68 10.81 1.62 7.40
CA LEU A 68 9.66 2.52 7.46
C LEU A 68 8.40 1.84 6.88
N VAL A 69 8.55 1.10 5.78
CA VAL A 69 7.46 0.40 5.07
C VAL A 69 6.96 -0.82 5.85
N LEU A 70 7.86 -1.56 6.49
CA LEU A 70 7.52 -2.73 7.30
C LEU A 70 6.83 -2.35 8.63
N ASN A 71 7.08 -1.15 9.15
CA ASN A 71 6.33 -0.63 10.29
C ASN A 71 4.98 -0.04 9.84
N SER A 72 3.97 -0.91 9.78
CA SER A 72 2.60 -0.56 9.36
C SER A 72 1.97 0.60 10.15
N ALA A 73 2.37 0.80 11.41
CA ALA A 73 1.91 1.91 12.23
C ALA A 73 2.53 3.24 11.76
N ILE A 74 3.86 3.32 11.61
CA ILE A 74 4.52 4.55 11.15
C ILE A 74 4.10 4.88 9.71
N THR A 75 4.03 3.89 8.83
CA THR A 75 3.53 4.06 7.46
C THR A 75 2.12 4.64 7.45
N GLY A 76 1.21 4.13 8.29
CA GLY A 76 -0.14 4.65 8.39
C GLY A 76 -0.20 6.10 8.91
N ILE A 77 0.69 6.49 9.83
CA ILE A 77 0.83 7.90 10.27
C ILE A 77 1.22 8.80 9.09
N VAL A 78 2.27 8.42 8.34
CA VAL A 78 2.79 9.23 7.23
C VAL A 78 1.75 9.34 6.11
N ILE A 79 1.14 8.23 5.71
CA ILE A 79 0.10 8.20 4.66
C ILE A 79 -1.13 9.00 5.12
N GLY A 80 -1.60 8.78 6.35
CA GLY A 80 -2.77 9.48 6.89
C GLY A 80 -2.57 11.00 6.94
N ALA A 81 -1.42 11.45 7.43
CA ALA A 81 -1.06 12.87 7.45
C ALA A 81 -0.95 13.47 6.04
N ALA A 82 -0.28 12.78 5.11
CA ALA A 82 -0.15 13.23 3.72
C ALA A 82 -1.53 13.34 3.03
N MET A 83 -2.44 12.39 3.27
CA MET A 83 -3.81 12.43 2.76
C MET A 83 -4.57 13.65 3.29
N MET A 84 -4.45 13.95 4.59
CA MET A 84 -5.09 15.14 5.19
C MET A 84 -4.56 16.44 4.57
N VAL A 85 -3.24 16.58 4.44
CA VAL A 85 -2.61 17.77 3.84
C VAL A 85 -3.04 17.93 2.38
N THR A 86 -3.03 16.85 1.61
CA THR A 86 -3.47 16.84 0.20
C THR A 86 -4.94 17.27 0.07
N SER A 87 -5.79 16.80 0.98
CA SER A 87 -7.21 17.15 1.01
C SER A 87 -7.42 18.64 1.29
N ILE A 88 -6.67 19.22 2.24
CA ILE A 88 -6.70 20.66 2.52
C ILE A 88 -6.25 21.46 1.30
N VAL A 89 -5.16 21.04 0.66
CA VAL A 89 -4.64 21.65 -0.57
C VAL A 89 -5.68 21.62 -1.69
N GLY A 90 -6.39 20.50 -1.87
CA GLY A 90 -7.48 20.37 -2.85
C GLY A 90 -8.64 21.32 -2.56
N LEU A 91 -9.08 21.42 -1.31
CA LEU A 91 -10.14 22.37 -0.92
C LEU A 91 -9.75 23.83 -1.18
N ILE A 92 -8.47 24.19 -1.00
CA ILE A 92 -7.96 25.54 -1.25
C ILE A 92 -7.82 25.84 -2.76
N ALA A 93 -7.68 24.81 -3.60
CA ALA A 93 -7.49 24.97 -5.06
C ALA A 93 -8.65 25.72 -5.74
N PHE A 94 -9.85 25.75 -5.15
CA PHE A 94 -10.98 26.52 -5.67
C PHE A 94 -10.94 28.03 -5.39
N ASN A 95 -9.97 28.52 -4.61
CA ASN A 95 -9.83 29.95 -4.39
C ASN A 95 -9.51 30.69 -5.69
N LYS A 96 -10.10 31.87 -5.88
CA LYS A 96 -9.83 32.68 -7.07
C LYS A 96 -8.45 33.32 -6.98
N GLY A 97 -7.77 33.43 -8.13
CA GLY A 97 -6.48 34.14 -8.25
C GLY A 97 -5.28 33.20 -8.35
N CYS A 98 -4.07 33.78 -8.29
CA CYS A 98 -2.80 33.05 -8.48
C CYS A 98 -2.62 31.90 -7.48
N CYS A 99 -3.01 32.11 -6.22
CA CYS A 99 -2.89 31.08 -5.18
C CYS A 99 -3.70 29.82 -5.52
N GLY A 100 -4.95 29.95 -5.99
CA GLY A 100 -5.77 28.79 -6.35
C GLY A 100 -5.16 27.96 -7.48
N VAL A 101 -4.59 28.63 -8.49
CA VAL A 101 -3.88 27.95 -9.59
C VAL A 101 -2.67 27.19 -9.07
N VAL A 102 -1.85 27.80 -8.20
CA VAL A 102 -0.68 27.13 -7.61
C VAL A 102 -1.10 25.90 -6.81
N PHE A 103 -2.10 26.02 -5.93
CA PHE A 103 -2.60 24.88 -5.16
C PHE A 103 -3.24 23.80 -6.06
N GLY A 104 -3.92 24.19 -7.14
CA GLY A 104 -4.45 23.25 -8.14
C GLY A 104 -3.36 22.47 -8.88
N ILE A 105 -2.23 23.11 -9.23
CA ILE A 105 -1.06 22.43 -9.81
C ILE A 105 -0.47 21.45 -8.80
N VAL A 106 -0.21 21.91 -7.58
CA VAL A 106 0.38 21.06 -6.52
C VAL A 106 -0.52 19.86 -6.24
N TYR A 107 -1.82 20.07 -6.09
CA TYR A 107 -2.79 18.99 -5.91
C TYR A 107 -2.74 17.99 -7.05
N THR A 108 -2.76 18.48 -8.31
CA THR A 108 -2.73 17.62 -9.50
C THR A 108 -1.46 16.76 -9.54
N LEU A 109 -0.29 17.34 -9.23
CA LEU A 109 0.96 16.59 -9.18
C LEU A 109 0.92 15.47 -8.13
N VAL A 110 0.40 15.77 -6.93
CA VAL A 110 0.24 14.76 -5.88
C VAL A 110 -0.73 13.65 -6.31
N MET A 111 -1.87 14.01 -6.92
CA MET A 111 -2.85 13.04 -7.39
C MET A 111 -2.32 12.17 -8.54
N ILE A 112 -1.42 12.68 -9.39
CA ILE A 112 -0.72 11.89 -10.41
C ILE A 112 0.18 10.84 -9.74
N CYS A 113 0.92 11.20 -8.69
CA CYS A 113 1.71 10.23 -7.94
C CYS A 113 0.84 9.14 -7.30
N ILE A 114 -0.30 9.53 -6.70
CA ILE A 114 -1.28 8.60 -6.14
C ILE A 114 -1.84 7.68 -7.23
N LEU A 115 -2.18 8.23 -8.40
CA LEU A 115 -2.68 7.46 -9.53
C LEU A 115 -1.67 6.41 -9.99
N ALA A 116 -0.39 6.78 -10.13
CA ALA A 116 0.67 5.85 -10.49
C ALA A 116 0.80 4.71 -9.46
N GLY A 117 0.72 5.04 -8.17
CA GLY A 117 0.71 4.04 -7.10
C GLY A 117 -0.51 3.12 -7.15
N LEU A 118 -1.71 3.65 -7.35
CA LEU A 118 -2.94 2.85 -7.47
C LEU A 118 -2.92 1.93 -8.69
N LEU A 119 -2.41 2.40 -9.83
CA LEU A 119 -2.24 1.57 -11.02
C LEU A 119 -1.21 0.47 -10.80
N PHE A 120 -0.09 0.79 -10.15
CA PHE A 120 0.90 -0.22 -9.77
C PHE A 120 0.29 -1.29 -8.87
N ILE A 121 -0.40 -0.89 -7.79
CA ILE A 121 -1.08 -1.82 -6.87
C ILE A 121 -2.12 -2.66 -7.63
N ALA A 122 -2.94 -2.04 -8.47
CA ALA A 122 -3.96 -2.74 -9.26
C ALA A 122 -3.34 -3.79 -10.18
N VAL A 123 -2.30 -3.42 -10.95
CA VAL A 123 -1.60 -4.35 -11.84
C VAL A 123 -0.98 -5.48 -11.04
N VAL A 124 -0.22 -5.17 -9.99
CA VAL A 124 0.46 -6.16 -9.17
C VAL A 124 -0.55 -7.13 -8.55
N THR A 125 -1.56 -6.64 -7.84
CA THR A 125 -2.57 -7.49 -7.18
C THR A 125 -3.43 -8.30 -8.15
N LEU A 126 -3.73 -7.78 -9.34
CA LEU A 126 -4.42 -8.54 -10.38
C LEU A 126 -3.51 -9.61 -10.99
N LEU A 127 -2.21 -9.35 -11.14
CA LEU A 127 -1.24 -10.38 -11.52
C LEU A 127 -1.22 -11.48 -10.45
N PHE A 128 -1.08 -11.14 -9.16
CA PHE A 128 -1.18 -12.12 -8.05
C PHE A 128 -2.49 -12.93 -8.07
N ALA A 129 -3.61 -12.30 -8.45
CA ALA A 129 -4.90 -12.98 -8.51
C ALA A 129 -5.08 -13.89 -9.74
N THR A 130 -4.34 -13.63 -10.83
CA THR A 130 -4.50 -14.32 -12.12
C THR A 130 -3.33 -15.22 -12.51
N ASP A 131 -2.17 -15.03 -11.88
CA ASP A 131 -0.99 -15.84 -12.12
C ASP A 131 -1.28 -17.29 -11.68
N THR A 132 -1.27 -18.16 -12.68
CA THR A 132 -1.56 -19.58 -12.56
C THR A 132 -0.27 -20.41 -12.55
N ASP A 133 0.86 -19.82 -12.94
CA ASP A 133 2.15 -20.49 -13.09
C ASP A 133 3.24 -19.96 -12.12
N GLY A 134 3.06 -18.79 -11.48
CA GLY A 134 3.71 -18.40 -10.21
C GLY A 134 5.22 -18.11 -10.21
N GLU A 135 5.99 -18.54 -11.23
CA GLU A 135 7.45 -18.57 -11.19
C GLU A 135 8.12 -17.19 -11.01
N THR A 136 7.65 -16.15 -11.72
CA THR A 136 8.34 -14.84 -11.70
C THR A 136 8.22 -14.16 -10.33
N LEU A 137 7.04 -14.26 -9.76
CA LEU A 137 6.71 -13.69 -8.47
C LEU A 137 7.34 -14.49 -7.34
N GLN A 138 7.27 -15.81 -7.43
CA GLN A 138 7.91 -16.71 -6.47
C GLN A 138 9.41 -16.46 -6.42
N ASN A 139 10.08 -16.28 -7.56
CA ASN A 139 11.51 -15.94 -7.60
C ASN A 139 11.82 -14.59 -6.93
N SER A 140 11.03 -13.55 -7.23
CA SER A 140 11.23 -12.23 -6.61
C SER A 140 10.98 -12.26 -5.09
N ALA A 141 9.95 -13.01 -4.66
CA ALA A 141 9.66 -13.20 -3.24
C ALA A 141 10.72 -14.05 -2.55
N ARG A 142 11.34 -15.01 -3.26
CA ARG A 142 12.46 -15.81 -2.77
C ARG A 142 13.69 -14.96 -2.52
N ASP A 143 14.02 -14.05 -3.44
CA ASP A 143 15.16 -13.14 -3.27
C ASP A 143 15.00 -12.26 -2.02
N VAL A 144 13.79 -11.74 -1.79
CA VAL A 144 13.47 -10.96 -0.59
C VAL A 144 13.51 -11.82 0.66
N TRP A 145 12.98 -13.04 0.60
CA TRP A 145 13.02 -14.00 1.71
C TRP A 145 14.46 -14.32 2.11
N THR A 146 15.31 -14.71 1.16
CA THR A 146 16.72 -15.01 1.38
C THR A 146 17.47 -13.81 1.97
N ALA A 147 17.22 -12.61 1.44
CA ALA A 147 17.79 -11.39 2.01
C ALA A 147 17.34 -11.14 3.47
N SER A 148 16.09 -11.49 3.81
CA SER A 148 15.54 -11.31 5.16
C SER A 148 16.00 -12.37 6.16
N VAL A 149 16.27 -13.60 5.68
CA VAL A 149 16.81 -14.70 6.50
C VAL A 149 18.26 -14.43 6.90
N THR A 150 19.06 -13.98 5.92
CA THR A 150 20.50 -13.75 6.08
C THR A 150 20.85 -12.46 6.81
N ASP A 151 19.89 -11.54 6.96
CA ASP A 151 20.05 -10.31 7.74
C ASP A 151 19.61 -10.53 9.21
N PRO A 152 20.54 -10.42 10.19
CA PRO A 152 20.23 -10.62 11.61
C PRO A 152 19.12 -9.71 12.16
N GLU A 153 18.90 -8.53 11.56
CA GLU A 153 17.82 -7.61 11.95
C GLU A 153 16.44 -8.16 11.55
N PHE A 154 16.35 -8.92 10.45
CA PHE A 154 15.10 -9.44 9.88
C PHE A 154 14.90 -10.94 10.13
N THR A 155 15.91 -11.68 10.60
CA THR A 155 15.78 -13.09 10.97
C THR A 155 14.67 -13.32 12.01
N GLN A 156 14.50 -12.41 12.97
CA GLN A 156 13.42 -12.55 13.96
C GLN A 156 12.03 -12.43 13.32
N VAL A 157 11.85 -11.52 12.35
CA VAL A 157 10.59 -11.33 11.63
C VAL A 157 10.25 -12.57 10.81
N THR A 158 11.24 -13.16 10.13
CA THR A 158 11.03 -14.40 9.36
C THR A 158 10.69 -15.59 10.27
N CYS A 159 11.24 -15.64 11.50
CA CYS A 159 10.80 -16.60 12.52
C CYS A 159 9.36 -16.41 12.98
N GLU A 160 8.94 -15.17 13.23
CA GLU A 160 7.55 -14.88 13.60
C GLU A 160 6.58 -15.25 12.46
N ILE A 161 6.97 -15.04 11.20
CA ILE A 161 6.16 -15.48 10.05
C ILE A 161 6.00 -17.01 10.06
N GLN A 162 7.09 -17.76 10.28
CA GLN A 162 7.05 -19.22 10.37
C GLN A 162 6.14 -19.71 11.50
N ASP A 163 6.26 -19.11 12.69
CA ASP A 163 5.45 -19.46 13.85
C ASP A 163 3.97 -19.11 13.64
N ASN A 164 3.67 -17.93 13.07
CA ASN A 164 2.30 -17.45 12.88
C ASN A 164 1.55 -18.20 11.77
N LEU A 165 2.25 -18.58 10.70
CA LEU A 165 1.67 -19.28 9.55
C LEU A 165 1.86 -20.79 9.61
N ASN A 166 2.56 -21.30 10.63
CA ASN A 166 2.91 -22.70 10.80
C ASN A 166 3.54 -23.29 9.53
N CYS A 167 4.53 -22.57 9.00
CA CYS A 167 5.27 -22.90 7.77
C CYS A 167 6.77 -22.97 8.06
N ALA A 168 7.55 -23.57 7.14
CA ALA A 168 8.99 -23.65 7.28
C ALA A 168 9.68 -23.37 5.94
N GLY A 169 10.69 -22.49 5.96
CA GLY A 169 11.43 -22.08 4.76
C GLY A 169 10.55 -21.34 3.74
N PHE A 170 11.12 -21.04 2.57
CA PHE A 170 10.36 -20.38 1.51
C PHE A 170 9.45 -21.37 0.78
N LEU A 171 10.01 -22.51 0.36
CA LEU A 171 9.31 -23.63 -0.27
C LEU A 171 9.27 -24.87 0.64
N PRO A 172 8.31 -25.79 0.40
CA PRO A 172 8.29 -27.07 1.10
C PRO A 172 9.62 -27.81 0.95
N GLY A 173 10.21 -28.21 2.07
CA GLY A 173 11.45 -28.99 2.11
C GLY A 173 12.75 -28.18 2.15
N ASP A 174 12.70 -26.84 2.04
CA ASP A 174 13.89 -25.98 2.11
C ASP A 174 14.66 -26.20 3.43
N CYS A 175 13.95 -26.45 4.53
CA CYS A 175 14.54 -26.56 5.88
C CYS A 175 14.58 -27.96 6.47
N ASP A 176 14.33 -29.00 5.68
CA ASP A 176 14.27 -30.38 6.19
C ASP A 176 15.56 -30.82 6.88
N GLY A 177 16.73 -30.35 6.39
CA GLY A 177 18.04 -30.67 6.94
C GLY A 177 18.46 -29.82 8.15
N CYS A 178 17.79 -28.70 8.40
CA CYS A 178 18.19 -27.75 9.45
C CYS A 178 17.46 -28.03 10.78
N TYR A 179 16.38 -28.80 10.74
CA TYR A 179 15.54 -29.13 11.88
C TYR A 179 15.47 -30.63 12.19
N SER A 180 16.12 -31.47 11.37
CA SER A 180 16.21 -32.93 11.54
C SER A 180 17.25 -33.32 12.60
N GLY A 181 16.99 -32.99 13.86
CA GLY A 181 17.41 -33.74 15.06
C GLY A 181 18.88 -34.09 15.33
N ASN A 182 19.85 -33.91 14.42
CA ASN A 182 21.30 -34.14 14.57
C ASN A 182 22.14 -33.71 13.34
N GLU A 183 21.55 -33.18 12.27
CA GLU A 183 22.29 -32.71 11.08
C GLU A 183 22.44 -31.18 11.12
N GLU A 184 23.65 -30.68 10.88
CA GLU A 184 23.89 -29.25 10.66
C GLU A 184 23.27 -28.85 9.31
N CYS A 185 22.62 -27.69 9.28
CA CYS A 185 22.03 -27.11 8.07
C CYS A 185 23.12 -26.99 6.99
N SER A 186 22.83 -27.39 5.75
CA SER A 186 23.79 -27.16 4.67
C SER A 186 23.89 -25.65 4.36
N PRO A 187 25.03 -25.14 3.84
CA PRO A 187 25.19 -23.71 3.57
C PRO A 187 24.09 -23.11 2.68
N ASP A 188 23.62 -23.88 1.70
CA ASP A 188 22.54 -23.46 0.79
C ASP A 188 21.18 -23.37 1.52
N GLN A 189 20.99 -24.13 2.59
CA GLN A 189 19.77 -24.11 3.40
C GLN A 189 19.80 -23.00 4.46
N GLU A 190 20.98 -22.64 4.98
CA GLU A 190 21.12 -21.50 5.90
C GLU A 190 20.69 -20.18 5.26
N GLU A 191 20.78 -20.06 3.92
CA GLU A 191 20.33 -18.88 3.19
C GLU A 191 18.80 -18.76 3.09
N VAL A 192 18.06 -19.85 3.27
CA VAL A 192 16.58 -19.88 3.11
C VAL A 192 15.84 -20.27 4.39
N CYS A 193 16.56 -20.74 5.40
CA CYS A 193 16.00 -21.20 6.66
C CYS A 193 16.45 -20.30 7.81
N PRO A 194 15.55 -19.50 8.38
CA PRO A 194 15.89 -18.68 9.53
C PRO A 194 16.22 -19.56 10.75
N SER A 195 17.22 -19.13 11.51
CA SER A 195 17.68 -19.81 12.74
C SER A 195 16.70 -19.59 13.91
N CYS A 196 15.49 -20.11 13.75
CA CYS A 196 14.40 -19.99 14.72
C CYS A 196 14.48 -21.02 15.83
N ASN A 197 13.94 -20.70 17.00
CA ASN A 197 13.80 -21.65 18.10
C ASN A 197 12.91 -22.83 17.62
N PRO A 198 13.24 -24.10 17.91
CA PRO A 198 12.80 -25.27 17.13
C PRO A 198 11.35 -25.72 17.39
N ALA A 199 10.44 -24.83 17.78
CA ALA A 199 9.03 -25.16 17.98
C ALA A 199 8.27 -25.33 16.65
N ALA A 200 8.69 -24.68 15.56
CA ALA A 200 8.07 -24.75 14.23
C ALA A 200 8.68 -25.84 13.33
N THR A 201 9.07 -26.97 13.91
CA THR A 201 9.85 -28.00 13.22
C THR A 201 8.93 -29.02 12.53
N ASN A 202 9.06 -29.08 11.20
CA ASN A 202 8.35 -29.97 10.25
C ASN A 202 6.96 -29.48 9.81
N SER A 203 6.91 -28.32 9.14
CA SER A 203 5.74 -28.00 8.32
C SER A 203 5.91 -28.60 6.92
N ALA A 204 4.88 -29.31 6.45
CA ALA A 204 4.82 -29.81 5.07
C ALA A 204 4.59 -28.70 4.02
N THR A 205 4.49 -27.43 4.47
CA THR A 205 4.12 -26.28 3.64
C THR A 205 5.21 -25.21 3.72
N GLY A 206 5.64 -24.69 2.56
CA GLY A 206 6.54 -23.55 2.47
C GLY A 206 5.82 -22.25 2.82
N CYS A 207 6.54 -21.27 3.38
CA CYS A 207 5.92 -20.02 3.78
C CYS A 207 5.39 -19.21 2.60
N TYR A 208 5.92 -19.36 1.39
CA TYR A 208 5.36 -18.72 0.21
C TYR A 208 3.91 -19.15 -0.03
N ASP A 209 3.63 -20.46 -0.03
CA ASP A 209 2.28 -20.99 -0.28
C ASP A 209 1.32 -20.58 0.83
N ALA A 210 1.77 -20.62 2.10
CA ALA A 210 0.95 -20.20 3.23
C ALA A 210 0.60 -18.70 3.18
N ILE A 211 1.57 -17.84 2.83
CA ILE A 211 1.36 -16.39 2.65
C ILE A 211 0.39 -16.18 1.48
N VAL A 212 0.68 -16.77 0.32
CA VAL A 212 -0.15 -16.57 -0.88
C VAL A 212 -1.57 -17.06 -0.63
N ASP A 213 -1.80 -18.23 -0.03
CA ASP A 213 -3.15 -18.72 0.26
C ASP A 213 -3.91 -17.81 1.22
N GLN A 214 -3.23 -17.24 2.24
CA GLN A 214 -3.84 -16.29 3.16
C GLN A 214 -4.27 -15.00 2.44
N TYR A 215 -3.42 -14.45 1.55
CA TYR A 215 -3.64 -13.15 0.92
C TYR A 215 -4.35 -13.20 -0.44
N LYS A 216 -4.43 -14.38 -1.09
CA LYS A 216 -5.09 -14.55 -2.40
C LYS A 216 -6.56 -14.16 -2.38
N SER A 217 -7.23 -14.40 -1.27
CA SER A 217 -8.62 -13.98 -1.05
C SER A 217 -8.79 -12.45 -1.03
N PHE A 218 -7.73 -11.70 -0.72
CA PHE A 218 -7.72 -10.24 -0.63
C PHE A 218 -7.21 -9.55 -1.90
N TYR A 219 -6.31 -10.17 -2.67
CA TYR A 219 -5.69 -9.53 -3.84
C TYR A 219 -6.72 -9.09 -4.89
N LEU A 220 -7.70 -9.93 -5.22
CA LEU A 220 -8.70 -9.59 -6.24
C LEU A 220 -9.61 -8.41 -5.81
N PRO A 221 -10.20 -8.40 -4.59
CA PRO A 221 -10.90 -7.22 -4.08
C PRO A 221 -10.04 -5.96 -4.07
N VAL A 222 -8.78 -6.04 -3.62
CA VAL A 222 -7.86 -4.89 -3.56
C VAL A 222 -7.55 -4.34 -4.95
N GLY A 223 -7.32 -5.21 -5.94
CA GLY A 223 -7.08 -4.80 -7.32
C GLY A 223 -8.28 -4.09 -7.95
N ILE A 224 -9.50 -4.62 -7.70
CA ILE A 224 -10.75 -4.00 -8.16
C ILE A 224 -10.93 -2.62 -7.53
N VAL A 225 -10.81 -2.52 -6.19
CA VAL A 225 -10.97 -1.25 -5.47
C VAL A 225 -9.92 -0.23 -5.92
N SER A 226 -8.67 -0.64 -6.09
CA SER A 226 -7.58 0.23 -6.59
C SER A 226 -7.88 0.77 -7.98
N THR A 227 -8.45 -0.05 -8.86
CA THR A 227 -8.85 0.36 -10.22
C THR A 227 -9.99 1.39 -10.18
N ILE A 228 -11.00 1.18 -9.34
CA ILE A 228 -12.12 2.13 -9.17
C ILE A 228 -11.59 3.45 -8.61
N MET A 229 -10.72 3.40 -7.60
CA MET A 229 -10.10 4.60 -7.02
C MET A 229 -9.24 5.35 -8.03
N ALA A 230 -8.47 4.65 -8.87
CA ALA A 230 -7.70 5.26 -9.95
C ALA A 230 -8.61 6.03 -10.93
N ALA A 231 -9.75 5.45 -11.31
CA ALA A 231 -10.73 6.13 -12.15
C ALA A 231 -11.32 7.39 -11.48
N LEU A 232 -11.63 7.31 -10.18
CA LEU A 232 -12.12 8.46 -9.40
C LEU A 232 -11.08 9.58 -9.31
N VAL A 233 -9.80 9.24 -9.09
CA VAL A 233 -8.67 10.20 -9.08
C VAL A 233 -8.58 10.94 -10.40
N VAL A 234 -8.68 10.24 -11.53
CA VAL A 234 -8.65 10.87 -12.86
C VAL A 234 -9.82 11.84 -13.03
N VAL A 235 -11.04 11.40 -12.69
CA VAL A 235 -12.23 12.26 -12.76
C VAL A 235 -12.06 13.51 -11.89
N ASP A 236 -11.56 13.34 -10.67
CA ASP A 236 -11.36 14.43 -9.72
C ASP A 236 -10.34 15.46 -10.21
N ILE A 237 -9.20 15.02 -10.76
CA ILE A 237 -8.21 15.89 -11.40
C ILE A 237 -8.89 16.75 -12.47
N PHE A 238 -9.71 16.15 -13.35
CA PHE A 238 -10.42 16.92 -14.38
C PHE A 238 -11.40 17.94 -13.79
N THR A 239 -12.05 17.63 -12.66
CA THR A 239 -13.02 18.56 -12.06
C THR A 239 -12.40 19.89 -11.61
N ILE A 240 -11.14 19.90 -11.17
CA ILE A 240 -10.44 21.14 -10.79
C ILE A 240 -10.23 22.05 -12.00
N TRP A 241 -9.83 21.49 -13.14
CA TRP A 241 -9.46 22.26 -14.32
C TRP A 241 -10.67 22.70 -15.18
N LEU A 242 -11.85 22.10 -14.95
CA LEU A 242 -13.08 22.42 -15.67
C LEU A 242 -13.94 23.50 -14.98
N VAL A 243 -13.58 23.93 -13.76
CA VAL A 243 -14.33 24.88 -12.92
C VAL A 243 -13.85 26.32 -13.11
#